data_AF-A0A968JJU0-F1
#
_entry.id   AF-A0A968JJU0-F1
#
_cell.length_a   1.000
_cell.length_b   1.000
_cell.length_c   1.000
_cell.angle_alpha   90.00
_cell.angle_beta   90.00
_cell.angle_gamma   90.00
#
_symmetry.space_group_name_H-M   'P 1'
#
loop_
_entity.id
_entity.type
_entity.pdbx_description
1 polymer ?
#
loop_
_entity_poly.entity_id
_entity_poly.type
_entity_poly.pdbx_seq_one_letter_code
_entity_poly.pdbx_strand_id
1 'polypeptide(L)'
;MDGYLDYHCYVLITNAALFYFAYRYRHRKGNKAEFYPDNLKLEVIWTIVPALILTVLVITGWQAWRKIMYESPQNAQVIEIMGHQFAWKVRYAGADNTLGKSDFRYVDDTNEMGMDFTDAPINDDFMVNEIHVVKGKPVELKIRARDVLHS
;
A
#
# COMPACT_ATOMS: atom_id res chain seq x y z
N MET A 1 16.07 1.07 12.90
CA MET A 1 15.47 1.03 14.26
C MET A 1 15.39 2.45 14.85
N ASP A 2 15.41 3.49 14.00
CA ASP A 2 15.61 4.89 14.42
C ASP A 2 14.31 5.67 14.61
N GLY A 3 13.22 5.21 14.00
CA GLY A 3 11.91 5.85 14.17
C GLY A 3 11.31 5.70 15.58
N TYR A 4 11.81 4.76 16.39
CA TYR A 4 11.28 4.53 17.72
C TYR A 4 11.73 5.60 18.73
N LEU A 5 12.93 6.14 18.58
CA LEU A 5 13.45 7.19 19.47
C LEU A 5 12.79 8.54 19.19
N ASP A 6 12.49 8.84 17.92
CA ASP A 6 11.92 10.13 17.51
C ASP A 6 10.49 10.37 18.02
N TYR A 7 9.63 9.33 17.99
CA TYR A 7 8.26 9.50 18.50
C TYR A 7 8.23 9.72 20.01
N HIS A 8 9.12 9.05 20.75
CA HIS A 8 9.24 9.23 22.18
C HIS A 8 9.70 10.65 22.51
N CYS A 9 10.67 11.19 21.76
CA CYS A 9 11.13 12.57 21.93
C CYS A 9 10.00 13.59 21.67
N TYR A 10 9.21 13.45 20.60
CA TYR A 10 8.09 14.36 20.32
C TYR A 10 7.03 14.34 21.42
N VAL A 11 6.65 13.15 21.89
CA VAL A 11 5.68 12.99 22.97
C VAL A 11 6.22 13.60 24.27
N LEU A 12 7.49 13.35 24.60
CA LEU A 12 8.11 13.91 25.80
C LEU A 12 8.24 15.44 25.75
N ILE A 13 8.64 16.00 24.61
CA ILE A 13 8.77 17.46 24.42
C ILE A 13 7.40 18.13 24.53
N THR A 14 6.40 17.60 23.82
CA THR A 14 5.03 18.14 23.84
C THR A 14 4.43 18.09 25.25
N ASN A 15 4.56 16.94 25.94
CA ASN A 15 4.05 16.80 27.29
C ASN A 15 4.81 17.68 28.30
N ALA A 16 6.14 17.76 28.21
CA ALA A 16 6.94 18.64 29.06
C ALA A 16 6.54 20.11 28.88
N ALA A 17 6.30 20.56 27.64
CA ALA A 17 5.80 21.90 27.35
C ALA A 17 4.41 22.14 27.96
N LEU A 18 3.48 21.19 27.83
CA LEU A 18 2.14 21.26 28.42
C LEU A 18 2.19 21.31 29.95
N PHE A 19 2.99 20.44 30.59
CA PHE A 19 3.16 20.45 32.05
C PHE A 19 3.81 21.74 32.54
N TYR A 20 4.83 22.23 31.83
CA TYR A 20 5.44 23.52 32.13
C TYR A 20 4.42 24.66 32.04
N PHE A 21 3.62 24.70 30.98
CA PHE A 21 2.59 25.72 30.79
C PHE A 21 1.53 25.67 31.89
N ALA A 22 1.03 24.47 32.21
CA ALA A 22 0.07 24.26 33.29
C ALA A 22 0.64 24.67 34.66
N TYR A 23 1.91 24.39 34.94
CA TYR A 23 2.59 24.80 36.17
C TYR A 23 2.84 26.31 36.25
N ARG A 24 3.36 26.91 35.18
CA ARG A 24 3.77 28.32 35.09
C ARG A 24 2.59 29.29 35.08
N TYR A 25 1.49 28.91 34.45
CA TYR A 25 0.27 29.71 34.31
C TYR A 25 -0.89 29.22 35.20
N ARG A 26 -0.60 28.38 36.20
CA ARG A 26 -1.59 27.98 37.23
C ARG A 26 -2.17 29.21 37.94
N HIS A 27 -3.46 29.15 38.27
CA HIS A 27 -4.14 30.18 39.05
C HIS A 27 -3.38 30.52 40.36
N ARG A 28 -3.18 31.81 40.60
CA ARG A 28 -2.64 32.37 41.86
C ARG A 28 -3.44 33.62 42.21
N LYS A 29 -3.77 33.80 43.49
CA LYS A 29 -4.44 35.01 43.98
C LYS A 29 -3.62 36.25 43.58
N GLY A 30 -4.25 37.21 42.91
CA GLY A 30 -3.61 38.43 42.41
C GLY A 30 -3.18 38.40 40.94
N ASN A 31 -3.12 37.22 40.29
CA ASN A 31 -2.85 37.14 38.85
C ASN A 31 -4.15 37.28 38.06
N LYS A 32 -4.19 38.24 37.14
CA LYS A 32 -5.27 38.36 36.15
C LYS A 32 -4.84 37.65 34.87
N ALA A 33 -5.75 36.91 34.25
CA ALA A 33 -5.52 36.33 32.93
C ALA A 33 -5.45 37.47 31.90
N GLU A 34 -4.44 37.43 31.04
CA GLU A 34 -4.35 38.36 29.93
C GLU A 34 -5.22 37.88 28.79
N PHE A 35 -6.11 38.77 28.31
CA PHE A 35 -6.98 38.46 27.18
C PHE A 35 -6.20 38.71 25.89
N TYR A 36 -5.73 37.63 25.28
CA TYR A 36 -4.95 37.64 24.05
C TYR A 36 -5.65 36.74 23.01
N PRO A 37 -6.63 37.28 22.26
CA PRO A 37 -7.54 36.47 21.46
C PRO A 37 -6.99 36.04 20.11
N ASP A 38 -6.11 36.86 19.49
CA ASP A 38 -5.64 36.64 18.13
C ASP A 38 -4.14 36.95 17.98
N ASN A 39 -3.51 36.16 17.11
CA ASN A 39 -2.17 36.46 16.65
C ASN A 39 -2.02 35.95 15.23
N LEU A 40 -2.32 36.84 14.29
CA LEU A 40 -2.23 36.54 12.86
C LEU A 40 -0.87 35.96 12.46
N LYS A 41 0.23 36.41 13.07
CA LYS A 41 1.56 35.87 12.76
C LYS A 41 1.70 34.41 13.20
N LEU A 42 1.25 34.08 14.41
CA LEU A 42 1.28 32.70 14.93
C LEU A 42 0.35 31.79 14.11
N GLU A 43 -0.83 32.30 13.78
CA GLU A 43 -1.83 31.59 12.98
C GLU A 43 -1.34 31.24 11.58
N VAL A 44 -0.66 32.20 10.93
CA VAL A 44 -0.05 31.98 9.63
C VAL A 44 1.06 30.93 9.72
N ILE A 45 1.92 30.99 10.74
CA ILE A 45 3.03 30.04 10.92
C ILE A 45 2.48 28.61 11.13
N TRP A 46 1.54 28.42 12.06
CA TRP A 46 1.01 27.09 12.36
C TRP A 46 0.13 26.52 11.25
N THR A 47 -0.26 27.31 10.26
CA THR A 47 -1.07 26.85 9.12
C THR A 47 -0.16 26.49 7.96
N ILE A 48 0.79 27.37 7.62
CA ILE A 48 1.70 27.19 6.49
C ILE A 48 2.66 26.03 6.74
N VAL A 49 3.24 25.91 7.94
CA VAL A 49 4.23 24.86 8.22
C VAL A 49 3.64 23.45 8.04
N PRO A 50 2.50 23.09 8.67
CA PRO A 50 1.88 21.79 8.42
C PRO A 50 1.44 21.61 6.97
N ALA A 51 0.89 22.65 6.32
CA ALA A 51 0.48 22.56 4.93
C ALA A 51 1.66 22.23 3.99
N LEU A 52 2.82 22.84 4.18
CA LEU A 52 4.03 22.54 3.41
C LEU A 52 4.54 21.12 3.67
N ILE A 53 4.59 20.69 4.93
CA ILE A 53 5.01 19.33 5.30
C ILE A 53 4.09 18.29 4.64
N LEU A 54 2.78 18.47 4.76
CA LEU A 54 1.79 17.59 4.12
C LEU A 54 1.91 17.61 2.60
N THR A 55 2.16 18.76 2.00
CA THR A 55 2.34 18.87 0.54
C THR A 55 3.52 18.02 0.07
N VAL A 56 4.66 18.09 0.76
CA VAL A 56 5.84 17.26 0.43
C VAL A 56 5.54 15.77 0.62
N LEU A 57 4.87 15.39 1.71
CA LEU A 57 4.47 14.01 1.97
C LEU A 57 3.53 13.47 0.88
N VAL A 58 2.55 14.26 0.46
CA VAL A 58 1.61 13.87 -0.60
C VAL A 58 2.32 13.69 -1.95
N ILE A 59 3.20 14.63 -2.33
CA ILE A 59 3.93 14.54 -3.61
C ILE A 59 4.84 13.32 -3.64
N THR A 60 5.59 13.08 -2.56
CA THR A 60 6.51 11.93 -2.46
C THR A 60 5.75 10.61 -2.40
N GLY A 61 4.67 10.55 -1.61
CA GLY A 61 3.77 9.39 -1.54
C GLY A 61 3.13 9.08 -2.88
N TRP A 62 2.69 10.09 -3.63
CA TRP A 62 2.13 9.91 -4.96
C TRP A 62 3.16 9.39 -5.97
N GLN A 63 4.40 9.88 -5.95
CA GLN A 63 5.47 9.37 -6.81
C GLN A 63 5.78 7.89 -6.51
N ALA A 64 5.86 7.52 -5.23
CA ALA A 64 6.07 6.14 -4.81
C ALA A 64 4.90 5.24 -5.23
N TRP A 65 3.67 5.69 -4.99
CA TRP A 65 2.46 4.98 -5.40
C TRP A 65 2.44 4.74 -6.92
N ARG A 66 2.71 5.78 -7.72
CA ARG A 66 2.79 5.64 -9.18
C ARG A 66 3.85 4.66 -9.62
N LYS A 67 5.02 4.64 -8.98
CA LYS A 67 6.10 3.69 -9.32
C LYS A 67 5.68 2.22 -9.09
N ILE A 68 4.87 1.96 -8.07
CA ILE A 68 4.41 0.62 -7.70
C ILE A 68 3.21 0.20 -8.56
N MET A 69 2.28 1.11 -8.79
CA MET A 69 1.00 0.84 -9.47
C MET A 69 1.03 1.13 -10.98
N TYR A 70 2.18 1.50 -11.54
CA TYR A 70 2.30 1.67 -12.98
C TYR A 70 2.04 0.34 -13.69
N GLU A 71 1.50 0.39 -14.91
CA GLU A 71 1.32 -0.81 -15.72
C GLU A 71 2.66 -1.53 -15.91
N SER A 72 2.60 -2.86 -15.88
CA SER A 72 3.72 -3.72 -16.21
C SER A 72 4.21 -3.36 -17.62
N PRO A 73 5.53 -3.38 -17.86
CA PRO A 73 6.04 -3.20 -19.21
C PRO A 73 5.59 -4.38 -20.09
N GLN A 74 5.40 -4.14 -21.39
CA GLN A 74 4.88 -5.14 -22.33
C GLN A 74 5.70 -6.44 -22.40
N ASN A 75 6.97 -6.39 -21.97
CA ASN A 75 7.87 -7.55 -21.93
C ASN A 75 7.87 -8.26 -20.55
N ALA A 76 6.95 -7.94 -19.66
CA ALA A 76 6.81 -8.60 -18.37
C ALA A 76 6.32 -10.03 -18.55
N GLN A 77 6.93 -10.97 -17.83
CA GLN A 77 6.45 -12.35 -17.78
C GLN A 77 5.10 -12.39 -17.05
N VAL A 78 4.07 -12.91 -17.70
CA VAL A 78 2.72 -12.96 -17.13
C VAL A 78 2.52 -14.26 -16.35
N ILE A 79 2.14 -14.13 -15.08
CA ILE A 79 1.87 -15.25 -14.17
C ILE A 79 0.51 -14.99 -13.53
N GLU A 80 -0.37 -15.98 -13.57
CA GLU A 80 -1.62 -15.94 -12.81
C GLU A 80 -1.49 -16.71 -11.50
N ILE A 81 -1.99 -16.12 -10.42
CA ILE A 81 -2.06 -16.72 -9.09
C ILE A 81 -3.53 -16.73 -8.66
N MET A 82 -4.07 -17.92 -8.41
CA MET A 82 -5.40 -18.09 -7.83
C MET A 82 -5.31 -18.54 -6.38
N GLY A 83 -5.89 -17.75 -5.47
CA GLY A 83 -6.16 -18.16 -4.09
C GLY A 83 -7.43 -18.99 -3.99
N HIS A 84 -7.37 -20.10 -3.26
CA HIS A 84 -8.52 -20.90 -2.83
C HIS A 84 -8.29 -21.42 -1.40
N GLN A 85 -9.33 -21.82 -0.68
CA GLN A 85 -9.18 -22.33 0.69
C GLN A 85 -8.57 -23.75 0.68
N PHE A 86 -7.39 -24.01 1.26
CA PHE A 86 -6.36 -23.11 1.83
C PHE A 86 -5.02 -23.32 1.11
N ALA A 87 -4.99 -23.01 -0.19
CA ALA A 87 -3.83 -23.18 -1.04
C ALA A 87 -3.85 -22.22 -2.23
N TRP A 88 -2.75 -22.23 -2.99
CA TRP A 88 -2.57 -21.40 -4.16
C TRP A 88 -2.38 -22.29 -5.39
N LYS A 89 -2.92 -21.85 -6.52
CA LYS A 89 -2.66 -22.44 -7.84
C LYS A 89 -2.00 -21.39 -8.70
N VAL A 90 -0.97 -21.77 -9.43
CA VAL A 90 -0.18 -20.86 -10.27
C VAL A 90 -0.18 -21.38 -11.69
N ARG A 91 -0.38 -20.49 -12.66
CA ARG A 91 -0.15 -20.76 -14.09
C ARG A 91 0.68 -19.67 -14.76
N TYR A 92 1.52 -20.09 -15.69
CA TYR A 92 2.37 -19.23 -16.52
C TYR A 92 1.79 -19.14 -17.93
N ALA A 93 1.87 -17.95 -18.53
CA ALA A 93 1.35 -17.63 -19.86
C ALA A 93 2.18 -18.19 -21.03
N GLY A 94 2.92 -19.28 -20.82
CA GLY A 94 3.69 -19.93 -21.87
C GLY A 94 4.74 -19.06 -22.58
N ALA A 95 4.96 -19.36 -23.86
CA ALA A 95 5.89 -18.68 -24.76
C ALA A 95 5.24 -17.49 -25.47
N ASP A 96 3.91 -17.53 -25.69
CA ASP A 96 3.15 -16.41 -26.27
C ASP A 96 2.91 -15.27 -25.27
N ASN A 97 3.21 -15.50 -23.98
CA ASN A 97 3.09 -14.58 -22.86
C ASN A 97 1.66 -14.03 -22.68
N THR A 98 0.66 -14.78 -23.14
CA THR A 98 -0.76 -14.43 -23.13
C THR A 98 -1.56 -15.53 -22.45
N LEU A 99 -2.10 -15.24 -21.26
CA LEU A 99 -2.94 -16.23 -20.56
C LEU A 99 -4.20 -16.55 -21.34
N GLY A 100 -4.54 -17.84 -21.43
CA GLY A 100 -5.86 -18.28 -21.88
C GLY A 100 -6.97 -17.73 -20.99
N LYS A 101 -8.14 -17.48 -21.58
CA LYS A 101 -9.32 -17.01 -20.84
C LYS A 101 -9.68 -17.94 -19.68
N SER A 102 -10.26 -17.35 -18.64
CA SER A 102 -10.80 -18.08 -17.51
C SER A 102 -12.14 -17.50 -17.07
N ASP A 103 -13.07 -18.36 -16.69
CA ASP A 103 -14.40 -17.98 -16.19
C ASP A 103 -14.78 -18.88 -15.01
N PHE A 104 -15.44 -18.32 -14.00
CA PHE A 104 -15.87 -19.06 -12.81
C PHE A 104 -16.87 -20.18 -13.17
N ARG A 105 -17.60 -20.05 -14.28
CA ARG A 105 -18.56 -21.05 -14.75
C ARG A 105 -17.92 -22.33 -15.26
N TYR A 106 -16.63 -22.29 -15.60
CA TYR A 106 -15.86 -23.45 -16.05
C TYR A 106 -15.17 -24.19 -14.91
N VAL A 107 -15.35 -23.74 -13.66
CA VAL A 107 -14.73 -24.38 -12.50
C VAL A 107 -15.46 -25.68 -12.16
N ASP A 108 -14.73 -26.79 -12.19
CA ASP A 108 -15.20 -28.12 -11.79
C ASP A 108 -14.07 -28.94 -11.12
N ASP A 109 -14.32 -30.22 -10.82
CA ASP A 109 -13.37 -31.12 -10.13
C ASP A 109 -12.06 -31.33 -10.90
N THR A 110 -12.04 -31.09 -12.21
CA THR A 110 -10.87 -31.26 -13.08
C THR A 110 -10.28 -29.93 -13.54
N ASN A 111 -11.08 -28.88 -13.60
CA ASN A 111 -10.71 -27.53 -14.00
C ASN A 111 -10.81 -26.55 -12.82
N GLU A 112 -10.00 -26.76 -11.79
CA GLU A 112 -10.05 -25.93 -10.57
C GLU A 112 -9.81 -24.44 -10.84
N MET A 113 -9.11 -24.12 -11.93
CA MET A 113 -8.76 -22.77 -12.36
C MET A 113 -9.83 -22.14 -13.28
N GLY A 114 -10.85 -22.89 -13.71
CA GLY A 114 -11.90 -22.39 -14.61
C GLY A 114 -11.36 -21.89 -15.95
N MET A 115 -10.35 -22.55 -16.49
CA MET A 115 -9.71 -22.16 -17.75
C MET A 115 -10.58 -22.59 -18.95
N ASP A 116 -10.64 -21.76 -19.99
CA ASP A 116 -11.34 -22.07 -21.23
C ASP A 116 -10.41 -22.82 -22.20
N PHE A 117 -10.54 -24.14 -22.23
CA PHE A 117 -9.73 -25.02 -23.08
C PHE A 117 -10.00 -24.86 -24.59
N THR A 118 -10.98 -24.05 -24.99
CA THR A 118 -11.23 -23.74 -26.41
C THR A 118 -10.46 -22.51 -26.90
N ASP A 119 -9.85 -21.75 -25.98
CA ASP A 119 -9.10 -20.52 -26.28
C ASP A 119 -7.66 -20.85 -26.71
N ALA A 120 -7.25 -20.39 -27.89
CA ALA A 120 -5.94 -20.75 -28.45
C ALA A 120 -4.71 -20.43 -27.57
N PRO A 121 -4.66 -19.32 -26.81
CA PRO A 121 -3.53 -19.00 -25.92
C PRO A 121 -3.36 -19.97 -24.75
N ILE A 122 -4.35 -20.80 -24.42
CA ILE A 122 -4.20 -21.75 -23.31
C ILE A 122 -3.23 -22.90 -23.61
N ASN A 123 -2.90 -23.12 -24.89
CA ASN A 123 -2.21 -24.34 -25.32
C ASN A 123 -0.77 -24.44 -24.78
N ASP A 124 -0.14 -23.32 -24.47
CA ASP A 124 1.17 -23.23 -23.84
C ASP A 124 1.13 -22.72 -22.39
N ASP A 125 -0.06 -22.49 -21.82
CA ASP A 125 -0.24 -22.25 -20.40
C ASP A 125 0.18 -23.50 -19.60
N PHE A 126 1.00 -23.32 -18.56
CA PHE A 126 1.42 -24.43 -17.70
C PHE A 126 1.32 -24.08 -16.22
N MET A 127 0.93 -25.07 -15.42
CA MET A 127 0.77 -24.94 -13.98
C MET A 127 2.03 -25.39 -13.22
N VAL A 128 2.32 -24.72 -12.11
CA VAL A 128 3.46 -25.06 -11.24
C VAL A 128 3.09 -25.00 -9.77
N ASN A 129 3.87 -25.70 -8.94
CA ASN A 129 3.75 -25.64 -7.48
C ASN A 129 4.68 -24.56 -6.87
N GLU A 130 5.75 -24.19 -7.57
CA GLU A 130 6.74 -23.23 -7.11
C GLU A 130 6.91 -22.12 -8.16
N ILE A 131 6.92 -20.87 -7.70
CA ILE A 131 7.09 -19.70 -8.56
C ILE A 131 8.57 -19.41 -8.73
N HIS A 132 9.08 -19.53 -9.95
CA HIS A 132 10.43 -19.09 -10.32
C HIS A 132 10.34 -17.88 -11.24
N VAL A 133 11.17 -16.87 -10.95
CA VAL A 133 11.25 -15.62 -11.72
C VAL A 133 12.69 -15.36 -12.16
N VAL A 134 12.85 -14.81 -13.36
CA VAL A 134 14.18 -14.48 -13.88
C VAL A 134 14.65 -13.18 -13.26
N LYS A 135 15.84 -13.20 -12.65
CA LYS A 135 16.44 -12.02 -12.03
C LYS A 135 16.51 -10.84 -13.01
N GLY A 136 15.97 -9.70 -12.60
CA GLY A 136 16.01 -8.45 -13.37
C GLY A 136 15.03 -8.39 -14.55
N LYS A 137 14.19 -9.40 -14.75
CA LYS A 137 13.07 -9.31 -15.70
C LYS A 137 11.81 -8.86 -14.98
N PRO A 138 11.01 -7.95 -15.59
CA PRO A 138 9.71 -7.58 -15.04
C PRO A 138 8.76 -8.78 -15.08
N VAL A 139 7.87 -8.85 -14.09
CA VAL A 139 6.87 -9.92 -13.95
C VAL A 139 5.53 -9.25 -13.64
N GLU A 140 4.49 -9.67 -14.34
CA GLU A 140 3.11 -9.26 -14.09
C GLU A 140 2.37 -10.39 -13.39
N LEU A 141 2.00 -10.15 -12.13
CA LEU A 141 1.21 -11.08 -11.35
C LEU A 141 -0.27 -10.73 -11.50
N LYS A 142 -1.04 -11.59 -12.16
CA LYS A 142 -2.50 -11.50 -12.21
C LYS A 142 -3.08 -12.33 -11.07
N ILE A 143 -3.51 -11.65 -10.01
CA ILE A 143 -3.98 -12.31 -8.79
C ILE A 143 -5.51 -12.34 -8.82
N ARG A 144 -6.08 -13.53 -8.60
CA ARG A 144 -7.52 -13.73 -8.43
C ARG A 144 -7.83 -14.67 -7.28
N ALA A 145 -9.10 -14.69 -6.87
CA ALA A 145 -9.60 -15.57 -5.85
C ALA A 145 -10.77 -16.40 -6.39
N ARG A 146 -10.84 -17.67 -5.99
CA ARG A 146 -11.95 -18.57 -6.35
C ARG A 146 -13.12 -18.47 -5.39
N ASP A 147 -12.84 -18.33 -4.10
CA ASP A 147 -13.80 -18.43 -3.02
C ASP A 147 -13.87 -17.14 -2.19
N VAL A 148 -13.01 -16.99 -1.19
CA VAL A 148 -12.90 -15.80 -0.33
C VAL A 148 -11.72 -14.95 -0.74
N LEU A 149 -11.61 -13.74 -0.19
CA LEU A 149 -10.43 -12.90 -0.41
C LEU A 149 -9.20 -13.54 0.26
N HIS A 150 -8.11 -13.58 -0.49
CA HIS A 150 -6.78 -13.98 -0.04
C HIS A 150 -5.81 -12.81 -0.27
N SER A 151 -4.71 -12.77 0.49
CA SER A 151 -3.65 -11.77 0.35
C SER A 151 -2.29 -12.36 0.68
#